data_AF-A0A6J8EZQ0-F1
#
_entry.id   AF-A0A6J8EZQ0-F1
#
_cell.length_a   1.000
_cell.length_b   1.000
_cell.length_c   1.000
_cell.angle_alpha   90.00
_cell.angle_beta   90.00
_cell.angle_gamma   90.00
#
_symmetry.space_group_name_H-M   'P 1'
#
loop_
_entity.id
_entity.type
_entity.pdbx_description
1 polymer ?
#
loop_
_entity_poly.entity_id
_entity_poly.type
_entity_poly.pdbx_seq_one_letter_code
_entity_poly.pdbx_strand_id
1 'polypeptide(L)'
;MLGVLLIHTSVLLTVSAQQNLVRFGKATQSSTEAGGRAQNAIDPPISNDWSFAKCTHTIIGKNPAWWRFQFSYESAYITDITIYYREGLARRMDGFKLYVTNTSTIPPDGYLCYEDPDPGLPNITQTIPCYELGKYVIYYDDKGSLEIKINRSDGPVIELCYVAINGCQKSRWGSTCEELCADNCLERNCYPENGSCVWGCNPTNCLNDICDRDTAVCIDGCKIRRTGIYCNQCK
;
A
#
# COMPACT_ATOMS: atom_id res chain seq x y z
N MET A 1 11.54 -31.09 44.01
CA MET A 1 10.32 -30.39 43.54
C MET A 1 10.74 -29.50 42.39
N LEU A 2 10.09 -29.65 41.24
CA LEU A 2 10.44 -28.98 39.98
C LEU A 2 10.29 -27.45 40.08
N GLY A 3 11.29 -26.72 39.59
CA GLY A 3 11.22 -25.27 39.38
C GLY A 3 10.40 -24.96 38.13
N VAL A 4 9.37 -24.13 38.29
CA VAL A 4 8.54 -23.63 37.19
C VAL A 4 9.29 -22.48 36.53
N LEU A 5 9.78 -22.70 35.31
CA LEU A 5 10.35 -21.65 34.46
C LEU A 5 9.17 -20.86 33.85
N LEU A 6 8.87 -19.68 34.39
CA LEU A 6 7.91 -18.75 33.80
C LEU A 6 8.53 -18.12 32.55
N ILE A 7 8.20 -18.66 31.38
CA ILE A 7 8.51 -18.03 30.10
C ILE A 7 7.56 -16.84 29.96
N HIS A 8 8.05 -15.63 30.22
CA HIS A 8 7.35 -14.41 29.84
C HIS A 8 7.42 -14.30 28.31
N THR A 9 6.42 -14.83 27.61
CA THR A 9 6.20 -14.49 26.22
C THR A 9 5.72 -13.04 26.19
N SER A 10 6.64 -12.10 26.01
CA SER A 10 6.27 -10.74 25.62
C SER A 10 5.58 -10.85 24.26
N VAL A 11 4.25 -10.75 24.26
CA VAL A 11 3.53 -10.41 23.04
C VAL A 11 4.00 -9.02 22.68
N LEU A 12 4.92 -8.91 21.71
CA LEU A 12 5.16 -7.66 21.02
C LEU A 12 3.84 -7.33 20.35
N LEU A 13 3.02 -6.50 21.01
CA LEU A 13 2.01 -5.72 20.32
C LEU A 13 2.79 -4.85 19.34
N THR A 14 2.96 -5.32 18.11
CA THR A 14 3.43 -4.48 17.02
C THR A 14 2.42 -3.35 16.93
N VAL A 15 2.78 -2.16 17.40
CA VAL A 15 2.00 -0.95 17.16
C VAL A 15 2.11 -0.68 15.66
N SER A 16 1.26 -1.34 14.89
CA SER A 16 1.07 -1.05 13.48
C SER A 16 0.13 0.14 13.38
N ALA A 17 0.61 1.31 13.81
CA ALA A 17 -0.10 2.55 13.58
C ALA A 17 0.56 3.26 12.39
N GLN A 18 0.53 2.65 11.20
CA GLN A 18 0.85 3.38 9.98
C GLN A 18 -0.29 4.35 9.67
N GLN A 19 0.05 5.47 9.03
CA GLN A 19 -0.95 6.45 8.65
C GLN A 19 -1.73 5.96 7.43
N ASN A 20 -3.06 5.96 7.51
CA ASN A 20 -3.88 5.80 6.32
C ASN A 20 -3.76 7.06 5.44
N LEU A 21 -3.21 6.89 4.25
CA LEU A 21 -2.82 7.94 3.33
C LEU A 21 -3.94 8.40 2.39
N VAL A 22 -5.13 7.81 2.46
CA VAL A 22 -6.21 8.06 1.48
C VAL A 22 -6.71 9.52 1.48
N ARG A 23 -6.54 10.22 2.62
CA ARG A 23 -6.82 11.66 2.75
C ARG A 23 -5.83 12.56 2.01
N PHE A 24 -4.70 12.02 1.56
CA PHE A 24 -3.62 12.74 0.88
C PHE A 24 -3.54 12.34 -0.59
N GLY A 25 -4.68 12.33 -1.28
CA GLY A 25 -4.73 11.99 -2.68
C GLY A 25 -6.11 12.14 -3.29
N LYS A 26 -6.27 11.62 -4.50
CA LYS A 26 -7.52 11.62 -5.25
C LYS A 26 -7.71 10.30 -5.96
N ALA A 27 -8.97 9.85 -6.02
CA ALA A 27 -9.36 8.65 -6.75
C ALA A 27 -9.92 8.98 -8.15
N THR A 28 -9.68 8.12 -9.13
CA THR A 28 -10.29 8.13 -10.47
C THR A 28 -10.60 6.69 -10.88
N GLN A 29 -11.51 6.50 -11.84
CA GLN A 29 -11.87 5.16 -12.32
C GLN A 29 -12.19 5.17 -13.81
N SER A 30 -12.20 4.00 -14.44
CA SER A 30 -12.38 3.84 -15.90
C SER A 30 -13.73 4.36 -16.42
N SER A 31 -14.77 4.28 -15.59
CA SER A 31 -16.14 4.71 -15.92
C SER A 31 -16.99 4.80 -14.65
N THR A 32 -18.11 5.50 -14.69
CA THR A 32 -19.01 5.66 -13.53
C THR A 32 -20.43 5.31 -13.90
N GLU A 33 -21.07 4.48 -13.08
CA GLU A 33 -22.48 4.09 -13.21
C GLU A 33 -23.22 4.30 -11.88
N ALA A 34 -24.54 4.49 -11.94
CA ALA A 34 -25.44 4.56 -10.78
C ALA A 34 -25.03 5.51 -9.63
N GLY A 35 -24.21 6.53 -9.93
CA GLY A 35 -23.70 7.47 -8.93
C GLY A 35 -22.50 6.98 -8.10
N GLY A 36 -21.96 5.79 -8.37
CA GLY A 36 -20.82 5.19 -7.67
C GLY A 36 -19.47 5.80 -8.10
N ARG A 37 -19.19 7.03 -7.63
CA ARG A 37 -17.97 7.78 -7.95
C ARG A 37 -16.73 7.13 -7.36
N ALA A 38 -15.58 7.32 -8.02
CA ALA A 38 -14.28 6.81 -7.55
C ALA A 38 -13.92 7.26 -6.12
N GLN A 39 -14.32 8.47 -5.74
CA GLN A 39 -14.07 9.06 -4.42
C GLN A 39 -14.74 8.29 -3.29
N ASN A 40 -15.84 7.59 -3.56
CA ASN A 40 -16.56 6.84 -2.54
C ASN A 40 -15.65 5.83 -1.83
N ALA A 41 -14.68 5.24 -2.53
CA ALA A 41 -13.70 4.30 -1.96
C ALA A 41 -12.66 4.94 -1.01
N ILE A 42 -12.56 6.26 -0.91
CA ILE A 42 -11.60 6.93 -0.01
C ILE A 42 -12.28 7.82 1.03
N ASP A 43 -13.61 7.89 1.00
CA ASP A 43 -14.39 8.58 2.01
C ASP A 43 -14.53 7.66 3.24
N PRO A 44 -14.25 8.14 4.46
CA PRO A 44 -14.36 7.33 5.66
C PRO A 44 -15.77 6.73 5.80
N PRO A 45 -15.91 5.43 6.11
CA PRO A 45 -17.21 4.83 6.32
C PRO A 45 -17.88 5.47 7.53
N ILE A 46 -19.11 5.94 7.36
CA ILE A 46 -19.92 6.53 8.45
C ILE A 46 -20.43 5.43 9.41
N SER A 47 -20.47 4.18 8.95
CA SER A 47 -20.75 2.96 9.73
C SER A 47 -20.28 1.71 8.94
N ASN A 48 -20.40 0.50 9.49
CA ASN A 48 -20.17 -0.77 8.75
C ASN A 48 -21.24 -1.05 7.66
N ASP A 49 -21.98 -0.03 7.22
CA ASP A 49 -22.95 -0.13 6.15
C ASP A 49 -22.25 0.02 4.79
N TRP A 50 -21.89 -1.11 4.20
CA TRP A 50 -21.31 -1.22 2.85
C TRP A 50 -22.38 -1.31 1.75
N SER A 51 -23.54 -0.68 1.96
CA SER A 51 -24.61 -0.62 0.98
C SER A 51 -24.28 0.26 -0.24
N PHE A 52 -24.97 -0.03 -1.34
CA PHE A 52 -24.71 0.48 -2.69
C PHE A 52 -24.41 1.98 -2.81
N ALA A 53 -25.07 2.82 -2.02
CA ALA A 53 -24.95 4.28 -2.12
C ALA A 53 -23.56 4.81 -1.70
N LYS A 54 -22.71 3.96 -1.13
CA LYS A 54 -21.39 4.33 -0.57
C LYS A 54 -20.21 3.69 -1.28
N CYS A 55 -20.43 2.91 -2.33
CA CYS A 55 -19.36 2.23 -3.06
C CYS A 55 -19.09 2.89 -4.43
N THR A 56 -17.93 2.60 -5.01
CA THR A 56 -17.68 2.88 -6.43
C THR A 56 -18.57 1.99 -7.29
N HIS A 57 -18.75 2.35 -8.55
CA HIS A 57 -19.38 1.46 -9.53
C HIS A 57 -18.91 1.84 -10.94
N THR A 58 -18.19 0.94 -11.60
CA THR A 58 -17.86 1.06 -13.03
C THR A 58 -19.01 0.57 -13.89
N ILE A 59 -19.05 0.97 -15.17
CA ILE A 59 -20.08 0.51 -16.11
C ILE A 59 -19.92 -0.99 -16.37
N ILE A 60 -21.02 -1.74 -16.28
CA ILE A 60 -21.05 -3.18 -16.62
C ILE A 60 -20.64 -3.40 -18.08
N GLY A 61 -19.77 -4.39 -18.32
CA GLY A 61 -19.37 -4.78 -19.68
C GLY A 61 -18.21 -3.96 -20.29
N LYS A 62 -17.70 -2.92 -19.62
CA LYS A 62 -16.49 -2.21 -20.08
C LYS A 62 -15.23 -2.95 -19.64
N ASN A 63 -14.36 -3.29 -20.59
CA ASN A 63 -13.09 -3.97 -20.36
C ASN A 63 -11.92 -3.15 -20.96
N PRO A 64 -10.84 -2.85 -20.21
CA PRO A 64 -10.65 -3.17 -18.78
C PRO A 64 -11.39 -2.21 -17.85
N ALA A 65 -11.67 -2.67 -16.64
CA ALA A 65 -12.11 -1.82 -15.54
C ALA A 65 -10.92 -1.53 -14.63
N TRP A 66 -10.86 -0.31 -14.11
CA TRP A 66 -9.83 0.06 -13.16
C TRP A 66 -10.31 1.16 -12.22
N TRP A 67 -9.76 1.14 -11.01
CA TRP A 67 -9.82 2.22 -10.04
C TRP A 67 -8.38 2.60 -9.67
N ARG A 68 -8.11 3.90 -9.56
CA ARG A 68 -6.77 4.43 -9.34
C ARG A 68 -6.77 5.52 -8.28
N PHE A 69 -5.97 5.33 -7.26
CA PHE A 69 -5.59 6.37 -6.31
C PHE A 69 -4.31 7.06 -6.76
N GLN A 70 -4.26 8.38 -6.65
CA GLN A 70 -3.07 9.20 -6.88
C GLN A 70 -2.74 9.97 -5.61
N PHE A 71 -1.55 9.76 -5.05
CA PHE A 71 -1.08 10.55 -3.90
C PHE A 71 -0.90 12.03 -4.29
N SER A 72 -1.07 12.94 -3.33
CA SER A 72 -0.70 14.36 -3.49
C SER A 72 0.82 14.59 -3.36
N TYR A 73 1.52 13.70 -2.68
CA TYR A 73 2.99 13.66 -2.59
C TYR A 73 3.65 13.24 -3.91
N GLU A 74 4.95 13.44 -4.06
CA GLU A 74 5.70 12.89 -5.21
C GLU A 74 5.58 11.36 -5.29
N SER A 75 5.70 10.68 -4.15
CA SER A 75 5.39 9.27 -3.96
C SER A 75 5.20 8.97 -2.46
N ALA A 76 4.67 7.79 -2.15
CA ALA A 76 4.55 7.27 -0.80
C ALA A 76 5.07 5.82 -0.75
N TYR A 77 5.68 5.45 0.37
CA TYR A 77 6.05 4.07 0.64
C TYR A 77 4.86 3.41 1.31
N ILE A 78 4.33 2.38 0.66
CA ILE A 78 3.15 1.64 1.07
C ILE A 78 3.63 0.40 1.84
N THR A 79 2.87 0.01 2.86
CA THR A 79 3.12 -1.21 3.65
C THR A 79 2.06 -2.26 3.37
N ASP A 80 0.82 -1.81 3.25
CA ASP A 80 -0.33 -2.64 2.97
C ASP A 80 -1.50 -1.80 2.44
N ILE A 81 -2.40 -2.50 1.76
CA ILE A 81 -3.63 -1.95 1.20
C ILE A 81 -4.77 -2.83 1.70
N THR A 82 -5.71 -2.23 2.43
CA THR A 82 -6.93 -2.93 2.87
C THR A 82 -8.11 -2.48 2.02
N ILE A 83 -8.79 -3.44 1.40
CA ILE A 83 -9.93 -3.21 0.53
C ILE A 83 -11.19 -3.73 1.21
N TYR A 84 -12.22 -2.89 1.22
CA TYR A 84 -13.56 -3.19 1.71
C TYR A 84 -14.52 -3.16 0.54
N TYR A 85 -15.26 -4.25 0.40
CA TYR A 85 -16.09 -4.48 -0.77
C TYR A 85 -17.56 -4.50 -0.43
N ARG A 86 -18.39 -4.42 -1.48
CA ARG A 86 -19.85 -4.41 -1.33
C ARG A 86 -20.36 -5.75 -0.82
N GLU A 87 -21.18 -5.73 0.24
CA GLU A 87 -21.79 -6.94 0.77
C GLU A 87 -22.67 -7.65 -0.28
N GLY A 88 -22.62 -8.99 -0.32
CA GLY A 88 -23.44 -9.81 -1.22
C GLY A 88 -23.01 -9.81 -2.69
N LEU A 89 -21.97 -9.06 -3.07
CA LEU A 89 -21.45 -8.97 -4.43
C LEU A 89 -19.94 -9.24 -4.53
N ALA A 90 -19.34 -9.81 -3.49
CA ALA A 90 -17.91 -10.09 -3.45
C ALA A 90 -17.41 -10.96 -4.63
N ARG A 91 -18.29 -11.80 -5.21
CA ARG A 91 -18.01 -12.58 -6.43
C ARG A 91 -17.57 -11.75 -7.65
N ARG A 92 -17.88 -10.45 -7.69
CA ARG A 92 -17.47 -9.54 -8.78
C ARG A 92 -16.00 -9.12 -8.72
N MET A 93 -15.30 -9.51 -7.66
CA MET A 93 -13.91 -9.14 -7.38
C MET A 93 -12.93 -10.27 -7.70
N ASP A 94 -13.31 -11.20 -8.55
CA ASP A 94 -12.48 -12.35 -8.90
C ASP A 94 -11.50 -11.98 -10.03
N GLY A 95 -10.26 -12.46 -9.92
CA GLY A 95 -9.23 -12.29 -10.96
C GLY A 95 -8.62 -10.88 -11.09
N PHE A 96 -8.84 -9.99 -10.11
CA PHE A 96 -8.26 -8.65 -10.11
C PHE A 96 -6.75 -8.65 -9.83
N LYS A 97 -6.11 -7.54 -10.19
CA LYS A 97 -4.70 -7.26 -9.93
C LYS A 97 -4.57 -5.92 -9.21
N LEU A 98 -3.67 -5.85 -8.25
CA LEU A 98 -3.36 -4.63 -7.49
C LEU A 98 -1.92 -4.22 -7.74
N TYR A 99 -1.73 -2.98 -8.18
CA TYR A 99 -0.42 -2.44 -8.54
C TYR A 99 -0.04 -1.20 -7.74
N VAL A 100 1.25 -1.05 -7.50
CA VAL A 100 1.89 0.21 -7.12
C VAL A 100 2.80 0.67 -8.25
N THR A 101 2.63 1.90 -8.74
CA THR A 101 3.42 2.44 -9.87
C THR A 101 3.70 3.93 -9.70
N ASN A 102 4.70 4.43 -10.42
CA ASN A 102 4.98 5.86 -10.56
C ASN A 102 4.29 6.50 -11.78
N THR A 103 3.66 5.71 -12.66
CA THR A 103 2.96 6.21 -13.86
C THR A 103 1.47 5.99 -13.77
N SER A 104 0.70 6.68 -14.62
CA SER A 104 -0.76 6.52 -14.70
C SER A 104 -1.18 5.56 -15.83
N THR A 105 -0.26 4.73 -16.34
CA THR A 105 -0.49 3.84 -17.48
C THR A 105 -1.54 2.78 -17.16
N ILE A 106 -2.29 2.36 -18.19
CA ILE A 106 -3.28 1.29 -18.15
C ILE A 106 -3.09 0.45 -19.43
N PRO A 107 -2.80 -0.87 -19.34
CA PRO A 107 -2.53 -1.65 -18.14
C PRO A 107 -1.36 -1.08 -17.31
N PRO A 108 -1.35 -1.28 -15.97
CA PRO A 108 -0.28 -0.75 -15.12
C PRO A 108 1.08 -1.38 -15.42
N ASP A 109 2.15 -0.58 -15.36
CA ASP A 109 3.55 -0.94 -15.61
C ASP A 109 4.40 -1.10 -14.34
N GLY A 110 3.77 -1.06 -13.16
CA GLY A 110 4.46 -1.08 -11.87
C GLY A 110 4.55 -2.44 -11.20
N TYR A 111 4.86 -2.41 -9.91
CA TYR A 111 4.95 -3.60 -9.08
C TYR A 111 3.55 -4.21 -8.87
N LEU A 112 3.42 -5.50 -9.16
CA LEU A 112 2.22 -6.29 -8.91
C LEU A 112 2.23 -6.74 -7.45
N CYS A 113 1.47 -6.04 -6.59
CA CYS A 113 1.32 -6.39 -5.19
C CYS A 113 0.55 -7.69 -5.00
N TYR A 114 -0.47 -7.90 -5.84
CA TYR A 114 -1.39 -9.02 -5.70
C TYR A 114 -2.09 -9.32 -7.02
N GLU A 115 -2.22 -10.60 -7.34
CA GLU A 115 -3.14 -11.11 -8.35
C GLU A 115 -4.04 -12.12 -7.66
N ASP A 116 -5.35 -11.94 -7.81
CA ASP A 116 -6.34 -12.82 -7.21
C ASP A 116 -6.33 -14.20 -7.93
N PRO A 117 -6.25 -15.31 -7.18
CA PRO A 117 -5.93 -16.61 -7.77
C PRO A 117 -7.05 -17.30 -8.56
N ASP A 118 -8.34 -16.99 -8.35
CA ASP A 118 -9.52 -17.59 -9.04
C ASP A 118 -9.63 -19.16 -8.90
N PRO A 119 -10.74 -19.82 -8.46
CA PRO A 119 -12.08 -19.34 -8.13
C PRO A 119 -12.37 -19.48 -6.63
N GLY A 120 -12.25 -18.40 -5.88
CA GLY A 120 -12.70 -18.33 -4.49
C GLY A 120 -13.53 -17.07 -4.32
N LEU A 121 -14.52 -17.06 -3.42
CA LEU A 121 -15.10 -15.78 -3.00
C LEU A 121 -14.02 -15.03 -2.22
N PRO A 122 -13.49 -13.91 -2.74
CA PRO A 122 -12.59 -13.09 -1.96
C PRO A 122 -13.28 -12.58 -0.69
N ASN A 123 -12.52 -12.44 0.39
CA ASN A 123 -13.03 -11.91 1.64
C ASN A 123 -13.60 -10.50 1.41
N ILE A 124 -14.74 -10.20 2.04
CA ILE A 124 -15.37 -8.87 1.96
C ILE A 124 -14.45 -7.75 2.47
N THR A 125 -13.48 -8.11 3.30
CA THR A 125 -12.35 -7.28 3.70
C THR A 125 -11.08 -8.05 3.42
N GLN A 126 -10.18 -7.47 2.64
CA GLN A 126 -8.91 -8.08 2.27
C GLN A 126 -7.78 -7.09 2.52
N THR A 127 -6.83 -7.47 3.37
CA THR A 127 -5.58 -6.72 3.58
C THR A 127 -4.47 -7.38 2.80
N ILE A 128 -3.86 -6.63 1.90
CA ILE A 128 -2.81 -7.07 0.98
C ILE A 128 -1.52 -6.35 1.37
N PRO A 129 -0.51 -7.05 1.90
CA PRO A 129 0.82 -6.48 2.11
C PRO A 129 1.42 -6.04 0.77
N CYS A 130 1.98 -4.83 0.71
CA CYS A 130 2.72 -4.37 -0.46
C CYS A 130 3.75 -3.32 -0.06
N TYR A 131 5.02 -3.72 0.02
CA TYR A 131 6.13 -2.93 0.54
C TYR A 131 6.84 -2.14 -0.57
N GLU A 132 6.10 -1.20 -1.19
CA GLU A 132 6.55 -0.54 -2.42
C GLU A 132 6.41 0.99 -2.38
N LEU A 133 7.34 1.66 -3.03
CA LEU A 133 7.31 3.12 -3.23
C LEU A 133 6.59 3.45 -4.55
N GLY A 134 5.52 4.24 -4.50
CA GLY A 134 4.82 4.65 -5.71
C GLY A 134 3.99 5.92 -5.60
N LYS A 135 3.58 6.46 -6.75
CA LYS A 135 2.68 7.61 -6.89
C LYS A 135 1.22 7.19 -7.03
N TYR A 136 0.97 5.98 -7.50
CA TYR A 136 -0.37 5.45 -7.73
C TYR A 136 -0.54 4.07 -7.13
N VAL A 137 -1.73 3.83 -6.59
CA VAL A 137 -2.26 2.48 -6.33
C VAL A 137 -3.34 2.23 -7.36
N ILE A 138 -3.25 1.14 -8.11
CA ILE A 138 -4.18 0.81 -9.19
C ILE A 138 -4.78 -0.58 -8.95
N TYR A 139 -6.10 -0.60 -8.74
CA TYR A 139 -6.91 -1.80 -8.87
C TYR A 139 -7.26 -1.96 -10.35
N TYR A 140 -6.87 -3.09 -10.94
CA TYR A 140 -7.02 -3.35 -12.36
C TYR A 140 -7.66 -4.73 -12.57
N ASP A 141 -8.66 -4.78 -13.44
CA ASP A 141 -9.31 -6.03 -13.83
C ASP A 141 -9.56 -6.02 -15.35
N ASP A 142 -9.05 -7.05 -16.02
CA ASP A 142 -9.17 -7.32 -17.45
C ASP A 142 -9.89 -8.64 -17.76
N LYS A 143 -10.19 -9.45 -16.73
CA LYS A 143 -10.78 -10.78 -16.87
C LYS A 143 -12.28 -10.76 -16.59
N GLY A 144 -12.70 -10.05 -15.54
CA GLY A 144 -14.03 -10.15 -14.95
C GLY A 144 -14.31 -11.53 -14.32
N SER A 145 -15.37 -11.61 -13.53
CA SER A 145 -15.73 -12.83 -12.77
C SER A 145 -16.12 -14.01 -13.67
N LEU A 146 -15.57 -15.21 -13.39
CA LEU A 146 -15.85 -16.43 -14.15
C LEU A 146 -17.32 -16.87 -14.09
N GLU A 147 -18.03 -16.58 -12.99
CA GLU A 147 -19.42 -17.02 -12.80
C GLU A 147 -20.42 -16.23 -13.67
N ILE A 148 -20.06 -15.03 -14.12
CA ILE A 148 -20.93 -14.18 -14.96
C ILE A 148 -20.86 -14.56 -16.45
N LYS A 149 -19.97 -15.48 -16.84
CA LYS A 149 -19.83 -15.95 -18.24
C LYS A 149 -21.03 -16.75 -18.77
N ILE A 150 -22.04 -17.01 -17.96
CA ILE A 150 -23.19 -17.85 -18.32
C ILE A 150 -24.28 -17.07 -19.09
N ASN A 151 -24.35 -15.72 -19.06
CA ASN A 151 -25.49 -14.98 -19.67
C ASN A 151 -25.21 -13.59 -20.32
N ARG A 152 -24.20 -13.51 -21.21
CA ARG A 152 -23.81 -12.36 -22.08
C ARG A 152 -22.84 -11.35 -21.45
N SER A 153 -21.66 -11.25 -22.05
CA SER A 153 -20.78 -10.06 -22.13
C SER A 153 -20.61 -9.19 -20.87
N ASP A 154 -20.34 -9.81 -19.73
CA ASP A 154 -20.08 -9.06 -18.51
C ASP A 154 -18.57 -9.03 -18.23
N GLY A 155 -17.91 -8.05 -18.85
CA GLY A 155 -16.58 -7.62 -18.45
C GLY A 155 -16.53 -7.16 -16.98
N PRO A 156 -15.34 -6.80 -16.49
CA PRO A 156 -15.10 -6.53 -15.08
C PRO A 156 -15.94 -5.37 -14.52
N VAL A 157 -16.38 -5.51 -13.27
CA VAL A 157 -17.17 -4.48 -12.55
C VAL A 157 -16.54 -4.22 -11.19
N ILE A 158 -16.15 -2.97 -10.94
CA ILE A 158 -15.45 -2.58 -9.72
C ILE A 158 -16.39 -1.83 -8.78
N GLU A 159 -16.65 -2.44 -7.62
CA GLU A 159 -17.48 -1.91 -6.53
C GLU A 159 -16.71 -1.91 -5.19
N LEU A 160 -15.78 -0.97 -5.04
CA LEU A 160 -14.99 -0.76 -3.82
C LEU A 160 -15.76 0.18 -2.90
N CYS A 161 -16.00 -0.22 -1.66
CA CYS A 161 -16.70 0.63 -0.70
C CYS A 161 -15.75 1.42 0.19
N TYR A 162 -14.58 0.89 0.47
CA TYR A 162 -13.48 1.65 1.05
C TYR A 162 -12.14 1.00 0.72
N VAL A 163 -11.09 1.81 0.62
CA VAL A 163 -9.72 1.39 0.46
C VAL A 163 -8.91 2.17 1.49
N ALA A 164 -8.23 1.47 2.38
CA ALA A 164 -7.20 2.04 3.24
C ALA A 164 -5.83 1.76 2.62
N ILE A 165 -5.02 2.80 2.44
CA ILE A 165 -3.65 2.66 1.91
C ILE A 165 -2.71 3.11 3.01
N ASN A 166 -2.01 2.16 3.62
CA ASN A 166 -1.21 2.40 4.81
C ASN A 166 0.27 2.56 4.42
N GLY A 167 0.94 3.50 5.07
CA GLY A 167 2.35 3.78 4.83
C GLY A 167 2.73 5.20 5.24
N CYS A 168 3.77 5.75 4.59
CA CYS A 168 4.18 7.15 4.75
C CYS A 168 4.57 7.80 3.43
N GLN A 169 4.43 9.13 3.36
CA GLN A 169 5.02 9.91 2.27
C GLN A 169 6.52 9.65 2.16
N LYS A 170 7.08 9.71 0.94
CA LYS A 170 8.52 9.52 0.69
C LYS A 170 9.35 10.34 1.68
N SER A 171 10.47 9.77 2.13
CA SER A 171 11.39 10.39 3.10
C SER A 171 10.88 10.56 4.52
N ARG A 172 9.75 9.92 4.88
CA ARG A 172 9.21 9.98 6.24
C ARG A 172 8.81 8.62 6.79
N TRP A 173 8.80 8.54 8.12
CA TRP A 173 8.43 7.34 8.86
C TRP A 173 7.81 7.70 10.22
N GLY A 174 7.47 6.66 10.99
CA GLY A 174 6.83 6.78 12.29
C GLY A 174 5.31 6.79 12.18
N SER A 175 4.64 6.63 13.32
CA SER A 175 3.19 6.41 13.34
C SER A 175 2.36 7.56 12.76
N THR A 176 2.88 8.78 12.79
CA THR A 176 2.27 9.98 12.22
C THR A 176 2.90 10.42 10.90
N CYS A 177 3.93 9.72 10.43
CA CYS A 177 4.77 10.10 9.29
C CYS A 177 5.40 11.50 9.43
N GLU A 178 5.74 11.92 10.65
CA GLU A 178 6.34 13.23 10.93
C GLU A 178 7.87 13.15 10.97
N GLU A 179 8.43 12.00 11.32
CA GLU A 179 9.87 11.78 11.40
C GLU A 179 10.49 11.71 10.01
N LEU A 180 11.68 12.29 9.86
CA LEU A 180 12.45 12.21 8.62
C LEU A 180 13.26 10.92 8.60
N CYS A 181 13.29 10.28 7.43
CA CYS A 181 14.26 9.21 7.17
C CYS A 181 15.68 9.74 7.36
N ALA A 182 16.60 8.88 7.79
CA ALA A 182 18.01 9.23 7.97
C ALA A 182 18.63 9.77 6.67
N ASP A 183 19.57 10.72 6.80
CA ASP A 183 20.25 11.35 5.65
C ASP A 183 21.07 10.35 4.84
N ASN A 184 21.48 9.27 5.49
CA ASN A 184 22.25 8.20 4.90
C ASN A 184 21.39 7.12 4.25
N CYS A 185 20.07 7.12 4.41
CA CYS A 185 19.27 6.18 3.61
C CYS A 185 19.41 6.55 2.12
N LEU A 186 19.58 5.55 1.26
CA LEU A 186 19.67 5.78 -0.18
C LEU A 186 18.40 6.52 -0.64
N GLU A 187 18.59 7.67 -1.29
CA GLU A 187 17.51 8.61 -1.67
C GLU A 187 16.56 9.01 -0.53
N ARG A 188 17.02 8.90 0.73
CA ARG A 188 16.22 9.05 1.95
C ARG A 188 15.02 8.10 2.04
N ASN A 189 15.08 6.92 1.44
CA ASN A 189 13.98 5.96 1.53
C ASN A 189 14.17 5.04 2.75
N CYS A 190 13.18 5.06 3.63
CA CYS A 190 13.16 4.25 4.83
C CYS A 190 11.79 3.59 5.05
N TYR A 191 11.78 2.48 5.78
CA TYR A 191 10.57 1.76 6.14
C TYR A 191 9.71 2.63 7.07
N PRO A 192 8.40 2.82 6.77
CA PRO A 192 7.49 3.61 7.59
C PRO A 192 7.44 3.17 9.07
N GLU A 193 7.65 1.88 9.34
CA GLU A 193 7.48 1.27 10.66
C GLU A 193 8.59 1.62 11.65
N ASN A 194 9.83 1.74 11.17
CA ASN A 194 10.99 1.83 12.06
C ASN A 194 12.10 2.79 11.56
N GLY A 195 11.94 3.41 10.38
CA GLY A 195 12.90 4.36 9.85
C GLY A 195 14.21 3.75 9.34
N SER A 196 14.34 2.42 9.30
CA SER A 196 15.49 1.74 8.70
C SER A 196 15.47 1.87 7.18
N CYS A 197 16.64 1.91 6.55
CA CYS A 197 16.72 2.22 5.12
C CYS A 197 16.27 1.04 4.25
N VAL A 198 15.43 1.30 3.24
CA VAL A 198 14.85 0.23 2.39
C VAL A 198 15.87 -0.32 1.39
N TRP A 199 16.70 0.56 0.81
CA TRP A 199 17.63 0.22 -0.28
C TRP A 199 19.09 0.35 0.13
N GLY A 200 19.38 0.08 1.41
CA GLY A 200 20.70 0.28 1.99
C GLY A 200 21.01 1.76 2.26
N CYS A 201 22.29 2.05 2.49
CA CYS A 201 22.75 3.39 2.82
C CYS A 201 23.63 4.02 1.74
N ASN A 202 23.78 5.34 1.78
CA ASN A 202 24.60 6.11 0.86
C ASN A 202 26.07 6.01 1.29
N PRO A 203 26.92 5.27 0.54
CA PRO A 203 28.29 4.98 0.95
C PRO A 203 29.10 6.27 1.19
N THR A 204 28.79 7.36 0.49
CA THR A 204 29.54 8.62 0.60
C THR A 204 29.52 9.26 2.00
N ASN A 205 28.59 8.86 2.87
CA ASN A 205 28.52 9.31 4.26
C ASN A 205 29.34 8.43 5.22
N CYS A 206 29.72 7.23 4.80
CA CYS A 206 30.48 6.25 5.57
C CYS A 206 31.98 6.46 5.44
N LEU A 207 32.74 6.13 6.49
CA LEU A 207 34.19 6.09 6.38
C LEU A 207 34.60 5.04 5.32
N ASN A 208 35.63 5.34 4.53
CA ASN A 208 36.09 4.55 3.38
C ASN A 208 35.03 4.25 2.30
N ASP A 209 33.90 4.94 2.34
CA ASP A 209 32.76 4.70 1.44
C ASP A 209 32.19 3.27 1.53
N ILE A 210 32.31 2.62 2.71
CA ILE A 210 31.84 1.25 2.95
C ILE A 210 30.54 1.26 3.76
N CYS A 211 29.48 0.76 3.15
CA CYS A 211 28.17 0.55 3.76
C CYS A 211 27.76 -0.91 3.60
N ASP A 212 27.26 -1.51 4.68
CA ASP A 212 26.52 -2.77 4.56
C ASP A 212 25.18 -2.50 3.87
N ARG A 213 24.95 -3.13 2.72
CA ARG A 213 23.75 -2.89 1.92
C ARG A 213 22.49 -3.45 2.59
N ASP A 214 22.62 -4.51 3.37
CA ASP A 214 21.50 -5.24 3.95
C ASP A 214 21.07 -4.61 5.28
N THR A 215 22.03 -4.17 6.10
CA THR A 215 21.74 -3.49 7.38
C THR A 215 21.69 -1.98 7.25
N ALA A 216 22.15 -1.41 6.12
CA ALA A 216 22.27 0.02 5.90
C ALA A 216 23.16 0.75 6.94
N VAL A 217 24.19 0.06 7.46
CA VAL A 217 25.12 0.58 8.49
C VAL A 217 26.50 0.82 7.89
N CYS A 218 27.13 1.93 8.28
CA CYS A 218 28.54 2.19 7.95
C CYS A 218 29.46 1.34 8.82
N ILE A 219 30.12 0.34 8.22
CA ILE A 219 30.92 -0.67 8.93
C ILE A 219 32.12 -0.03 9.64
N ASP A 220 32.80 0.90 8.96
CA ASP A 220 33.98 1.60 9.48
C ASP A 220 33.63 2.89 10.25
N GLY A 221 32.34 3.12 10.52
CA GLY A 221 31.84 4.33 11.16
C GLY A 221 31.60 5.49 10.18
N CYS A 222 31.43 6.69 10.75
CA CYS A 222 30.97 7.87 10.00
C CYS A 222 32.12 8.82 9.62
N LYS A 223 31.97 9.50 8.48
CA LYS A 223 32.86 10.64 8.15
C LYS A 223 32.71 11.77 9.19
N ILE A 224 33.69 12.67 9.22
CA ILE A 224 33.73 13.84 10.11
C ILE A 224 32.40 14.64 10.03
N ARG A 225 31.92 15.13 11.19
CA ARG A 225 30.64 15.86 11.37
C ARG A 225 29.37 15.03 11.14
N ARG A 226 29.47 13.70 11.20
CA ARG A 226 28.34 12.77 11.18
C ARG A 226 28.36 11.85 12.39
N THR A 227 27.19 11.39 12.81
CA THR A 227 27.05 10.54 14.01
C THR A 227 25.86 9.57 13.92
N GLY A 228 25.86 8.56 14.79
CA GLY A 228 24.85 7.50 14.87
C GLY A 228 25.02 6.39 13.84
N ILE A 229 24.19 5.35 13.94
CA ILE A 229 24.25 4.15 13.08
C ILE A 229 24.02 4.46 11.58
N TYR A 230 23.27 5.53 11.31
CA TYR A 230 23.01 6.02 9.96
C TYR A 230 23.82 7.26 9.62
N CYS A 231 24.91 7.60 10.33
CA CYS A 231 25.79 8.72 9.98
C CYS A 231 25.06 10.00 9.54
N ASN A 232 24.07 10.40 10.34
CA ASN A 232 23.30 11.62 10.11
C ASN A 232 24.17 12.85 10.33
N GLN A 233 23.84 13.97 9.69
CA GLN A 233 24.53 15.23 9.98
C GLN A 233 24.36 15.58 11.46
N CYS A 234 25.45 15.99 12.10
CA CYS A 234 25.36 16.57 13.44
C CYS A 234 24.47 17.81 13.39
N LYS A 235 23.47 17.87 14.27
CA LYS A 235 22.65 19.06 14.50
C LYS A 235 23.38 20.05 15.42
#